data_AF-A0A534QDC0-F1
#
_entry.id   AF-A0A534QDC0-F1
#
_cell.length_a   1.000
_cell.length_b   1.000
_cell.length_c   1.000
_cell.angle_alpha   90.00
_cell.angle_beta   90.00
_cell.angle_gamma   90.00
#
_symmetry.space_group_name_H-M   'P 1'
#
loop_
_entity.id
_entity.type
_entity.pdbx_description
1 polymer ?
#
loop_
_entity_poly.entity_id
_entity_poly.type
_entity_poly.pdbx_seq_one_letter_code
_entity_poly.pdbx_strand_id
1 'polypeptide(L)'
;MEERLRALLVANGALVFMVGLLAGFPFAFVIVGRVVLWPLPGALEVHLPGDVRGWRMAHLEGILNGLTLIAVAGVASWLALGPRVQRVLAWLLIVTAWGNVVASVVGPTFGGRGL
;
A
#
# COMPACT_ATOMS: atom_id res chain seq x y z
N MET A 1 9.36 -20.28 -9.98
CA MET A 1 8.38 -20.15 -8.88
C MET A 1 7.15 -20.99 -9.17
N GLU A 2 6.62 -21.71 -8.19
CA GLU A 2 5.32 -22.42 -8.31
C GLU A 2 4.22 -21.42 -8.71
N GLU A 3 3.32 -21.82 -9.63
CA GLU A 3 2.28 -20.94 -10.18
C GLU A 3 1.39 -20.34 -9.10
N ARG A 4 1.01 -21.17 -8.11
CA ARG A 4 0.20 -20.73 -6.96
C ARG A 4 0.89 -19.63 -6.15
N LEU A 5 2.20 -19.72 -5.96
CA LEU A 5 2.96 -18.74 -5.20
C LEU A 5 3.10 -17.42 -5.97
N ARG A 6 3.29 -17.50 -7.28
CA ARG A 6 3.27 -16.33 -8.18
C ARG A 6 1.91 -15.64 -8.14
N ALA A 7 0.81 -16.40 -8.23
CA ALA A 7 -0.54 -15.86 -8.12
C ALA A 7 -0.80 -15.19 -6.77
N LEU A 8 -0.29 -15.76 -5.66
CA LEU A 8 -0.37 -15.13 -4.34
C LEU A 8 0.36 -13.79 -4.29
N LEU A 9 1.56 -13.68 -4.88
CA LEU A 9 2.27 -12.40 -4.96
C LEU A 9 1.47 -11.36 -5.74
N VAL A 10 0.90 -11.72 -6.89
CA VAL A 10 0.07 -10.81 -7.69
C VAL A 10 -1.18 -10.37 -6.92
N ALA A 11 -1.90 -11.31 -6.32
CA ALA A 11 -3.12 -11.01 -5.57
C ALA A 11 -2.85 -10.08 -4.37
N ASN A 12 -1.83 -10.39 -3.56
CA ASN A 12 -1.45 -9.53 -2.45
C ASN A 12 -0.93 -8.18 -2.94
N GLY A 13 -0.13 -8.16 -4.01
CA GLY A 13 0.36 -6.93 -4.63
C GLY A 13 -0.77 -6.01 -5.08
N ALA A 14 -1.80 -6.57 -5.73
CA ALA A 14 -2.98 -5.83 -6.16
C ALA A 14 -3.78 -5.27 -4.97
N LEU A 15 -3.93 -6.05 -3.88
CA LEU A 15 -4.62 -5.59 -2.67
C LEU A 15 -3.85 -4.47 -1.96
N VAL A 16 -2.54 -4.64 -1.77
CA VAL A 16 -1.65 -3.64 -1.14
C VAL A 16 -1.63 -2.35 -1.98
N PHE A 17 -1.55 -2.48 -3.31
CA PHE A 17 -1.66 -1.35 -4.23
C PHE A 17 -3.01 -0.63 -4.12
N MET A 18 -4.11 -1.39 -4.02
CA MET A 18 -5.45 -0.84 -3.83
C MET A 18 -5.55 -0.02 -2.53
N VAL A 19 -4.96 -0.52 -1.43
CA VAL A 19 -4.91 0.25 -0.17
C VAL A 19 -4.12 1.55 -0.35
N GLY A 20 -3.00 1.52 -1.08
CA GLY A 20 -2.25 2.73 -1.43
C GLY A 20 -3.08 3.75 -2.21
N LEU A 21 -3.85 3.30 -3.21
CA LEU A 21 -4.78 4.17 -3.95
C LEU A 21 -5.86 4.77 -3.04
N LEU A 22 -6.45 3.95 -2.17
CA LEU A 22 -7.46 4.42 -1.20
C LEU A 22 -6.89 5.41 -0.19
N ALA A 23 -5.62 5.28 0.20
CA ALA A 23 -4.93 6.26 1.03
C ALA A 23 -4.68 7.60 0.30
N GLY A 24 -4.83 7.66 -1.03
CA GLY A 24 -4.77 8.90 -1.80
C GLY A 24 -5.91 9.88 -1.51
N PHE A 25 -7.08 9.38 -1.11
CA PHE A 25 -8.23 10.23 -0.74
C PHE A 25 -7.96 11.06 0.53
N PRO A 26 -7.66 10.45 1.69
CA PRO A 26 -7.34 11.22 2.90
C PRO A 26 -6.10 12.09 2.71
N PHE A 27 -5.12 11.64 1.90
CA PHE A 27 -4.00 12.48 1.51
C PHE A 27 -4.43 13.76 0.79
N ALA A 28 -5.28 13.65 -0.23
CA ALA A 28 -5.81 14.80 -0.95
C ALA A 28 -6.60 15.74 -0.03
N PHE A 29 -7.43 15.20 0.86
CA PHE A 29 -8.23 16.01 1.78
C PHE A 29 -7.37 16.81 2.77
N VAL A 30 -6.28 16.21 3.29
CA VAL A 30 -5.37 16.91 4.20
C VAL A 30 -4.57 18.00 3.47
N ILE A 31 -4.25 17.85 2.19
CA ILE A 31 -3.64 18.93 1.38
C ILE A 31 -4.62 20.08 1.16
N VAL A 32 -5.87 19.76 0.78
CA VAL A 32 -6.89 20.76 0.45
C VAL A 32 -7.46 21.43 1.71
N GLY A 33 -7.34 20.79 2.87
CA GLY A 33 -7.84 21.29 4.16
C GLY A 33 -9.35 21.12 4.35
N ARG A 34 -10.02 20.38 3.47
CA ARG A 34 -11.46 20.09 3.52
C ARG A 34 -11.76 18.79 2.81
N VAL A 35 -12.82 18.10 3.23
CA VAL A 35 -13.30 16.90 2.54
C VAL A 35 -14.30 17.31 1.47
N VAL A 36 -13.96 17.01 0.21
CA VAL A 36 -14.80 17.29 -0.96
C VAL A 36 -14.95 15.99 -1.75
N LEU A 37 -16.20 15.56 -1.95
CA LEU A 37 -16.53 14.31 -2.66
C LEU A 37 -17.08 14.65 -4.05
N TRP A 38 -16.23 14.71 -5.07
CA TRP A 38 -16.71 14.88 -6.46
C TRP A 38 -17.48 13.65 -6.95
N PRO A 39 -18.63 13.78 -7.65
CA PRO A 39 -19.28 15.02 -8.12
C PRO A 39 -20.35 15.60 -7.20
N LEU A 40 -20.42 15.18 -5.94
CA LEU A 40 -21.42 15.67 -4.99
C LEU A 40 -21.10 17.12 -4.58
N PRO A 41 -22.10 18.03 -4.59
CA PRO A 41 -21.91 19.40 -4.14
C PRO A 41 -21.76 19.47 -2.61
N GLY A 42 -20.89 20.36 -2.14
CA GLY A 42 -20.64 20.63 -0.73
C GLY A 42 -19.20 20.34 -0.28
N ALA A 43 -18.83 20.88 0.87
CA ALA A 43 -17.57 20.59 1.55
C ALA A 43 -17.85 20.33 3.02
N LEU A 44 -17.22 19.28 3.55
CA LEU A 44 -17.23 18.99 4.98
C LEU A 44 -15.96 19.61 5.59
N GLU A 45 -16.14 20.57 6.50
CA GLU A 45 -15.07 21.18 7.29
C GLU A 45 -14.69 20.27 8.47
N VAL A 46 -14.32 19.03 8.16
CA VAL A 46 -13.82 18.08 9.14
C VAL A 46 -12.30 18.04 9.05
N HIS A 47 -11.63 18.24 10.18
CA HIS A 47 -10.19 18.00 10.29
C HIS A 47 -9.93 16.49 10.31
N LEU A 48 -9.37 15.98 9.22
CA LEU A 48 -8.91 14.59 9.18
C LEU A 48 -7.69 14.42 10.10
N PRO A 49 -7.58 13.29 10.83
CA PRO A 49 -6.39 13.00 11.63
C PRO A 49 -5.18 12.78 10.72
N GLY A 50 -3.98 13.04 11.26
CA GLY A 50 -2.71 12.86 10.55
C GLY A 50 -2.27 14.10 9.79
N ASP A 51 -1.01 14.10 9.34
CA ASP A 51 -0.42 15.18 8.56
C ASP A 51 -0.21 14.80 7.09
N VAL A 52 0.09 15.80 6.25
CA VAL A 52 0.41 15.61 4.83
C VAL A 52 1.51 14.56 4.66
N ARG A 53 2.51 14.55 5.55
CA ARG A 53 3.62 13.59 5.51
C ARG A 53 3.15 12.15 5.74
N GLY A 54 2.34 11.90 6.77
CA GLY A 54 1.83 10.58 7.11
C GLY A 54 0.94 10.00 6.03
N TRP A 55 0.01 10.80 5.50
CA TRP A 55 -0.84 10.34 4.40
C TRP A 55 -0.10 10.19 3.07
N ARG A 56 0.91 11.01 2.79
CA ARG A 56 1.82 10.80 1.65
C ARG A 56 2.56 9.47 1.77
N MET A 57 3.04 9.16 2.97
CA MET A 57 3.71 7.90 3.25
C MET A 57 2.74 6.72 3.04
N ALA A 58 1.53 6.76 3.61
CA ALA A 58 0.51 5.72 3.42
C ALA A 58 0.20 5.46 1.94
N HIS A 59 0.04 6.53 1.15
CA HIS A 59 -0.24 6.45 -0.28
C HIS A 59 0.91 5.80 -1.06
N LEU A 60 2.14 6.29 -0.85
CA LEU A 60 3.32 5.80 -1.56
C LEU A 60 3.74 4.40 -1.13
N GLU A 61 3.71 4.10 0.17
CA GLU A 61 4.04 2.77 0.70
C GLU A 61 3.12 1.70 0.10
N GLY A 62 1.80 1.94 0.07
CA GLY A 62 0.87 0.98 -0.55
C GLY A 62 1.13 0.77 -2.04
N ILE A 63 1.35 1.85 -2.79
CA ILE A 63 1.64 1.77 -4.24
C ILE A 63 2.95 1.01 -4.48
N LEU A 64 4.04 1.41 -3.81
CA LEU A 64 5.36 0.87 -4.07
C LEU A 64 5.48 -0.59 -3.61
N ASN A 65 5.02 -0.93 -2.40
CA ASN A 65 5.05 -2.32 -1.94
C ASN A 65 4.17 -3.22 -2.83
N GLY A 66 2.98 -2.73 -3.24
CA GLY A 66 2.09 -3.47 -4.14
C GLY A 66 2.73 -3.74 -5.51
N LEU A 67 3.33 -2.71 -6.11
CA LEU A 67 4.09 -2.84 -7.36
C LEU A 67 5.30 -3.75 -7.22
N THR A 68 6.02 -3.71 -6.09
CA THR A 68 7.14 -4.63 -5.84
C THR A 68 6.68 -6.09 -5.85
N LEU A 69 5.56 -6.43 -5.20
CA LEU A 69 5.04 -7.80 -5.24
C LEU A 69 4.69 -8.25 -6.66
N ILE A 70 4.02 -7.39 -7.43
CA ILE A 70 3.65 -7.65 -8.82
C ILE A 70 4.90 -7.79 -9.71
N ALA A 71 5.89 -6.92 -9.53
CA ALA A 71 7.13 -6.95 -10.29
C ALA A 71 7.93 -8.23 -9.99
N VAL A 72 8.06 -8.62 -8.72
CA VAL A 72 8.72 -9.87 -8.34
C VAL A 72 8.00 -11.07 -8.93
N ALA A 73 6.66 -11.08 -8.92
CA ALA A 73 5.88 -12.13 -9.58
C ALA A 73 6.13 -12.18 -11.10
N GLY A 74 6.25 -11.02 -11.75
CA GLY A 74 6.52 -10.89 -13.19
C GLY A 74 7.88 -11.42 -13.60
N VAL A 75 8.92 -11.19 -12.78
CA VAL A 75 10.29 -11.66 -13.05
C VAL A 75 10.60 -13.04 -12.44
N ALA A 76 9.63 -13.68 -11.79
CA ALA A 76 9.85 -14.90 -11.00
C ALA A 76 10.38 -16.11 -11.80
N SER A 77 10.15 -16.14 -13.12
CA SER A 77 10.68 -17.17 -14.02
C SER A 77 12.17 -17.01 -14.31
N TRP A 78 12.72 -15.79 -14.15
CA TRP A 78 14.14 -15.49 -14.35
C TRP A 78 14.97 -15.64 -13.06
N LEU A 79 14.32 -15.84 -11.91
CA LEU A 79 14.99 -16.05 -10.63
C LEU A 79 15.47 -17.50 -10.52
N ALA A 80 16.79 -17.71 -10.65
CA ALA A 80 17.47 -19.00 -10.45
C ALA A 80 17.59 -19.37 -8.95
N LEU A 81 16.45 -19.46 -8.26
CA LEU A 81 16.34 -19.77 -6.83
C LEU A 81 15.78 -21.18 -6.60
N GLY A 82 16.28 -21.89 -5.60
CA GLY A 82 15.72 -23.17 -5.18
C GLY A 82 14.28 -23.05 -4.64
N PRO A 83 13.45 -24.11 -4.70
CA PRO A 83 12.03 -24.05 -4.32
C PRO A 83 11.78 -23.53 -2.90
N ARG A 84 12.63 -23.93 -1.94
CA ARG A 84 12.56 -23.45 -0.54
C ARG A 84 12.78 -21.94 -0.45
N VAL A 85 13.79 -21.43 -1.15
CA VAL A 85 14.14 -19.99 -1.14
C VAL A 85 13.04 -19.17 -1.80
N GLN A 86 12.47 -19.64 -2.92
CA GLN A 86 11.33 -18.98 -3.56
C GLN A 86 10.14 -18.83 -2.62
N ARG A 87 9.83 -19.90 -1.84
CA ARG A 87 8.74 -19.88 -0.86
C ARG A 87 8.99 -18.92 0.29
N VAL A 88 10.21 -18.93 0.84
CA VAL A 88 10.61 -17.99 1.90
C VAL A 88 10.54 -16.55 1.40
N LEU A 89 11.14 -16.26 0.23
CA LEU A 89 11.13 -14.94 -0.39
C LEU A 89 9.69 -14.43 -0.56
N ALA A 90 8.80 -15.23 -1.15
CA ALA A 90 7.44 -14.79 -1.41
C ALA A 90 6.67 -14.46 -0.12
N TRP A 91 6.79 -15.29 0.92
CA TRP A 91 6.12 -15.02 2.20
C TRP A 91 6.71 -13.81 2.92
N LEU A 92 8.04 -13.64 2.91
CA LEU A 92 8.68 -12.45 3.49
C LEU A 92 8.22 -11.17 2.78
N LEU A 93 8.16 -11.19 1.45
CA LEU A 93 7.67 -10.05 0.68
C LEU A 93 6.21 -9.72 1.01
N ILE A 94 5.33 -10.73 1.08
CA ILE A 94 3.91 -10.52 1.43
C ILE A 94 3.78 -9.94 2.84
N VAL A 95 4.48 -10.51 3.83
CA VAL A 95 4.43 -10.04 5.21
C VAL A 95 4.97 -8.62 5.33
N THR A 96 6.08 -8.30 4.69
CA THR A 96 6.65 -6.96 4.68
C THR A 96 5.72 -5.95 4.02
N ALA A 97 5.14 -6.28 2.86
CA ALA A 97 4.22 -5.38 2.16
C ALA A 97 3.00 -5.04 3.03
N TRP A 98 2.37 -6.04 3.65
CA TRP A 98 1.25 -5.80 4.56
C TRP A 98 1.68 -5.08 5.84
N GLY A 99 2.82 -5.43 6.44
CA GLY A 99 3.35 -4.75 7.62
C GLY A 99 3.59 -3.26 7.38
N ASN A 100 4.22 -2.91 6.25
CA ASN A 100 4.49 -1.54 5.84
C ASN A 100 3.19 -0.77 5.59
N VAL A 101 2.23 -1.36 4.88
CA VAL A 101 0.94 -0.71 4.61
C VAL A 101 0.12 -0.52 5.87
N VAL A 102 0.03 -1.52 6.74
CA VAL A 102 -0.70 -1.39 8.01
C VAL A 102 -0.08 -0.30 8.86
N ALA A 103 1.25 -0.31 9.04
CA ALA A 103 1.94 0.72 9.83
C ALA A 103 1.75 2.13 9.26
N SER A 104 1.91 2.28 7.94
CA SER A 104 1.82 3.58 7.27
C SER A 104 0.40 4.16 7.23
N VAL A 105 -0.66 3.33 7.22
CA VAL A 105 -2.06 3.79 7.31
C VAL A 105 -2.50 4.06 8.75
N VAL A 106 -2.13 3.17 9.69
CA VAL A 106 -2.51 3.30 11.10
C VAL A 106 -1.92 4.58 11.71
N GLY A 107 -0.66 4.90 11.43
CA GLY A 107 0.01 6.11 11.93
C GLY A 107 -0.84 7.39 11.78
N PRO A 108 -1.09 7.87 10.56
CA PRO A 108 -1.87 9.08 10.34
C PRO A 108 -3.33 8.95 10.79
N THR A 109 -3.94 7.77 10.70
CA THR A 109 -5.34 7.54 11.16
C THR A 109 -5.50 7.86 12.65
N PHE A 110 -4.49 7.56 13.47
CA PHE A 110 -4.49 7.87 14.91
C PHE A 110 -3.74 9.16 15.26
N GLY A 111 -3.51 10.05 14.29
CA GLY A 111 -2.85 11.35 14.51
C GLY A 111 -1.33 11.26 14.70
N GLY A 112 -0.74 10.09 14.45
CA GLY A 112 0.70 9.92 14.35
C GLY A 112 1.26 10.68 13.14
N ARG A 113 2.48 11.19 13.28
CA ARG A 113 3.22 11.80 12.17
C ARG A 113 3.94 10.69 11.41
N GLY A 114 4.10 10.85 10.09
CA GLY A 114 4.96 9.94 9.33
C GLY A 114 6.35 9.89 9.98
N LEU A 115 6.82 8.68 10.31
CA LEU A 115 8.16 8.47 10.91
C LEU A 115 9.24 9.08 10.02
#